data_AF-A0A1Y4WI36-F1
#
_entry.id   AF-A0A1Y4WI36-F1
#
_cell.length_a   1.000
_cell.length_b   1.000
_cell.length_c   1.000
_cell.angle_alpha   90.00
_cell.angle_beta   90.00
_cell.angle_gamma   90.00
#
_symmetry.space_group_name_H-M   'P 1'
#
loop_
_entity.id
_entity.type
_entity.pdbx_description
1 polymer ?
#
loop_
_entity_poly.entity_id
_entity_poly.type
_entity_poly.pdbx_seq_one_letter_code
_entity_poly.pdbx_strand_id
1 'polypeptide(L)' 'MKTDASTIKEIERLLQSYEREVMLAQDHGYLQPNTTRTYLLHSRNFVKWCKDEFEPGGRNK' A
#
# COMPACT_ATOMS: atom_id res chain seq x y z
N MET A 1 4.81 2.50 12.28
CA MET A 1 5.68 3.66 12.38
C MET A 1 4.70 4.78 12.33
N LYS A 2 4.33 5.27 13.51
CA LYS A 2 3.46 6.44 13.58
C LYS A 2 4.37 7.63 13.31
N THR A 3 3.95 8.53 12.44
CA THR A 3 4.77 9.65 11.99
C THR A 3 3.91 10.90 11.88
N ASP A 4 4.53 12.05 11.65
CA ASP A 4 3.84 13.33 11.56
C ASP A 4 3.02 13.46 10.26
N ALA A 5 2.09 14.42 10.24
CA ALA A 5 1.18 14.63 9.11
C ALA A 5 1.88 14.94 7.78
N SER A 6 3.05 15.62 7.81
CA SER A 6 3.79 15.92 6.59
C SER A 6 4.41 14.67 6.00
N THR A 7 4.97 13.80 6.85
CA THR A 7 5.48 12.50 6.43
C THR A 7 4.36 11.57 5.96
N ILE A 8 3.19 11.56 6.60
CA ILE A 8 2.03 10.78 6.15
C ILE A 8 1.62 11.18 4.73
N LYS A 9 1.53 12.49 4.46
CA LYS A 9 1.16 13.01 3.13
C LYS A 9 2.14 12.56 2.05
N GLU A 10 3.42 12.54 2.36
CA GLU A 10 4.44 12.07 1.43
C GLU A 10 4.37 10.56 1.22
N ILE A 11 4.13 9.78 2.28
CA ILE A 11 3.90 8.33 2.19
C ILE A 11 2.68 8.02 1.30
N GLU A 12 1.59 8.77 1.40
CA GLU A 12 0.41 8.60 0.55
C GLU A 12 0.72 8.92 -0.92
N ARG A 13 1.49 9.99 -1.19
CA ARG A 13 1.97 10.31 -2.54
C ARG A 13 2.83 9.20 -3.13
N LEU A 14 3.75 8.64 -2.32
CA LEU A 14 4.62 7.53 -2.73
C LEU A 14 3.82 6.25 -2.93
N LEU A 15 2.81 5.97 -2.10
CA LEU A 15 1.91 4.82 -2.28
C LEU A 15 1.23 4.87 -3.64
N GLN A 16 0.70 6.02 -4.07
CA GLN A 16 0.08 6.15 -5.39
C GLN A 16 1.04 5.83 -6.55
N SER A 17 2.30 6.24 -6.45
CA SER A 17 3.32 5.88 -7.45
C SER A 17 3.62 4.40 -7.43
N TYR A 18 3.81 3.83 -6.25
CA TYR A 18 4.06 2.40 -6.09
C TYR A 18 2.90 1.53 -6.61
N GLU A 19 1.64 1.91 -6.35
CA GLU A 19 0.49 1.18 -6.87
C GLU A 19 0.49 1.15 -8.40
N ARG A 20 0.86 2.25 -9.07
CA ARG A 20 1.02 2.27 -10.54
C ARG A 20 2.13 1.34 -11.01
N GLU A 21 3.29 1.35 -10.35
CA GLU A 21 4.41 0.47 -10.68
C GLU A 21 4.04 -1.01 -10.56
N VAL A 22 3.32 -1.38 -9.50
CA VAL A 22 2.83 -2.75 -9.28
C VAL A 22 1.82 -3.17 -10.36
N MET A 23 0.92 -2.28 -10.77
CA MET A 23 -0.03 -2.56 -11.84
C MET A 23 0.67 -2.71 -13.21
N LEU A 24 1.62 -1.82 -13.53
CA LEU A 24 2.42 -1.94 -14.75
C LEU A 24 3.23 -3.24 -14.79
N ALA A 25 3.79 -3.65 -13.65
CA ALA A 25 4.51 -4.92 -13.55
C ALA A 25 3.60 -6.12 -13.78
N GLN A 26 2.32 -6.05 -13.37
CA GLN A 26 1.33 -7.06 -13.71
C GLN A 26 1.01 -7.06 -15.21
N ASP A 27 0.77 -5.89 -15.80
CA ASP A 27 0.41 -5.75 -17.21
C ASP A 27 1.52 -6.24 -18.14
N HIS A 28 2.78 -6.04 -17.75
CA HIS A 28 3.95 -6.57 -18.45
C HIS A 28 4.23 -8.07 -18.17
N GLY A 29 3.44 -8.72 -17.32
CA GLY A 29 3.59 -10.14 -16.98
C GLY A 29 4.70 -10.47 -15.98
N TYR A 30 5.34 -9.46 -15.37
CA TYR A 30 6.35 -9.66 -14.33
C TYR A 30 5.72 -10.10 -12.99
N LEU A 31 4.48 -9.70 -12.72
CA LEU A 31 3.73 -10.09 -11.53
C LEU A 31 2.46 -10.86 -11.89
N GLN A 32 2.24 -11.99 -11.20
CA GLN A 32 0.95 -12.68 -11.25
C GLN A 32 -0.12 -11.92 -10.45
N PRO A 33 -1.41 -12.04 -10.80
CA PRO A 33 -2.49 -11.31 -10.12
C PRO A 33 -2.53 -11.48 -8.59
N ASN A 34 -2.25 -12.70 -8.09
CA ASN A 34 -2.20 -12.95 -6.64
C ASN A 34 -1.02 -12.22 -5.97
N THR A 35 0.12 -12.13 -6.65
CA THR A 35 1.30 -11.39 -6.19
C THR A 35 1.01 -9.89 -6.16
N THR A 36 0.44 -9.34 -7.23
CA THR A 36 -0.03 -7.94 -7.28
C THR A 36 -0.96 -7.63 -6.11
N ARG A 37 -1.97 -8.48 -5.88
CA ARG A 37 -2.91 -8.31 -4.77
C ARG A 37 -2.21 -8.29 -3.40
N THR A 38 -1.22 -9.16 -3.21
CA THR A 38 -0.43 -9.24 -1.97
C THR A 38 0.38 -7.96 -1.75
N TYR A 39 1.06 -7.47 -2.78
CA TYR A 39 1.85 -6.23 -2.73
C TYR A 39 1.00 -5.02 -2.39
N LEU A 40 -0.15 -4.87 -3.06
CA LEU A 40 -1.09 -3.77 -2.82
C LEU A 40 -1.74 -3.86 -1.43
N LEU A 41 -2.07 -5.08 -0.96
CA LEU A 41 -2.64 -5.28 0.37
C LEU A 41 -1.65 -4.83 1.46
N HIS A 42 -0.39 -5.27 1.37
CA HIS A 42 0.61 -4.97 2.38
C HIS A 42 1.02 -3.49 2.39
N SER A 43 1.17 -2.86 1.23
CA SER A 43 1.48 -1.43 1.16
C SER A 43 0.36 -0.56 1.75
N ARG A 44 -0.91 -0.87 1.43
CA ARG A 44 -2.07 -0.17 2.01
C ARG A 44 -2.15 -0.35 3.52
N ASN A 45 -1.94 -1.58 4.01
CA ASN A 45 -1.93 -1.86 5.44
C ASN A 45 -0.81 -1.11 6.17
N PHE A 46 0.36 -1.00 5.54
CA PHE A 46 1.47 -0.20 6.07
C PHE A 46 1.08 1.28 6.20
N VAL A 47 0.42 1.88 5.21
CA VAL A 47 -0.05 3.27 5.30
C VAL A 47 -1.13 3.44 6.38
N LYS A 48 -2.07 2.49 6.49
CA LYS A 48 -3.03 2.47 7.61
C LYS A 48 -2.33 2.43 8.97
N TRP A 49 -1.24 1.66 9.09
CA TRP A 49 -0.45 1.61 10.32
C TRP A 49 0.27 2.92 10.62
N CYS A 50 0.71 3.65 9.60
CA CYS A 50 1.28 5.00 9.75
C CYS A 50 0.25 6.02 10.24
N LYS A 51 -1.03 5.84 9.87
CA LYS A 51 -2.16 6.70 10.24
C LYS A 51 -2.85 6.32 11.56
N ASP A 52 -2.38 5.27 12.24
CA ASP A 52 -3.06 4.68 13.40
C ASP A 52 -4.46 4.12 13.10
N GLU A 53 -4.71 3.76 11.84
CA GLU A 53 -5.98 3.20 11.33
C GLU A 53 -5.89 1.67 11.08
N PHE A 54 -4.78 1.04 11.47
CA PHE A 54 -4.57 -0.39 11.27
C PHE A 54 -5.09 -1.22 12.44
N GLU A 55 -6.13 -2.00 12.21
CA GLU A 55 -6.68 -2.97 13.15
C GLU A 55 -6.25 -4.40 12.80
N PRO A 56 -5.39 -5.06 13.62
CA PRO A 56 -5.00 -6.45 13.40
C PRO A 56 -6.22 -7.38 13.40
N GLY A 57 -6.36 -8.22 12.38
CA GLY A 57 -7.50 -9.13 12.24
C GLY A 57 -8.81 -8.45 11.81
N GLY A 58 -8.84 -7.12 11.69
CA GLY A 58 -9.94 -6.38 11.12
C GLY A 58 -10.09 -6.66 9.62
N ARG A 59 -11.33 -6.75 9.13
CA ARG A 59 -11.57 -6.72 7.68
C ARG A 59 -11.31 -5.31 7.17
N ASN A 60 -10.64 -5.18 6.03
CA ASN A 60 -10.57 -3.92 5.29
C ASN A 60 -12.01 -3.49 4.97
N LYS A 61 -12.51 -2.47 5.70
CA LYS A 61 -13.70 -1.71 5.32
C LYS A 61 -13.37 -0.77 4.17
#